data_AF-A0A7K9HE51-F1
#
_entry.id   AF-A0A7K9HE51-F1
#
_cell.length_a   1.000
_cell.length_b   1.000
_cell.length_c   1.000
_cell.angle_alpha   90.00
_cell.angle_beta   90.00
_cell.angle_gamma   90.00
#
_symmetry.space_group_name_H-M   'P 1'
#
loop_
_entity.id
_entity.type
_entity.pdbx_description
1 polymer ?
#
loop_
_entity_poly.entity_id
_entity_poly.type
_entity_poly.pdbx_seq_one_letter_code
_entity_poly.pdbx_strand_id
1 'polypeptide(L)'
;QIGSYFGGVITTVDIDRDSFTDLLLVGAPMYMGTEKEEQGKVYVYSLNKTRFEYQMSLEPIKQTCCSPLKQDTCKILKNEPCGARFGTAIAAVKDLNLDGYNDIVIGSPLEDDHRGAVYIYHGHGNRISKKYSQRIASGGDGRKVKFFGQSVHGEMDLNDDGLIDVTIGGLGGAALFWSRDVAEVNVSMQFTPKSINIQQQNCQIHKRKTICINATICFRTRLKSKEDMFESNLQYWIILDSQRQIPRSIFTESHERKMQKNITIKGSKCIKHNFYMLASKSFRDKPDFQDSVKVLLEFNFSDPESGPVLDTNLPNSISEYIPFTKDCGAKNKCISDLVLNVKASIAGDSSSPFIVKSRNDKFTIQLSVKNKKDSAYNTRVLVQYSPNIIFAGIEDTQKDSCESNHNITCKVGYPFLKPAEEISFKISFQFNASYLLENATVHVYATSDSEEPPETLSDNRGHVTIPVKYEVGLVFVSVFKEHHVIIAANDTIPTAINTTEQIGDEVTLHYRIEKGEHFPMPNLTLQILFPNVTAAKNTLLYLTALSHSTNAVCQSSYPVNPLKISTGKPFVVPKIKEPTKDTIMDCDTYSCASINCALDPSEMYQINVSLRVWKPTIIKVS
;
A
#
# COMPACT_ATOMS: atom_id res chain seq x y z
N GLN A 1 23.02 -1.48 52.51
CA GLN A 1 24.36 -1.92 52.06
C GLN A 1 25.36 -1.42 53.10
N ILE A 2 26.28 -2.26 53.57
CA ILE A 2 27.31 -1.82 54.53
C ILE A 2 28.20 -0.77 53.85
N GLY A 3 28.56 0.29 54.57
CA GLY A 3 29.42 1.36 54.05
C GLY A 3 28.69 2.44 53.21
N SER A 4 27.38 2.31 52.97
CA SER A 4 26.65 3.28 52.13
C SER A 4 26.39 4.63 52.80
N TYR A 5 26.76 4.78 54.08
CA TYR A 5 26.49 5.97 54.89
C TYR A 5 24.99 6.33 54.96
N PHE A 6 24.13 5.31 55.00
CA PHE A 6 22.68 5.47 55.12
C PHE A 6 22.33 6.18 56.43
N GLY A 7 21.56 7.28 56.34
CA GLY A 7 21.25 8.13 57.50
C GLY A 7 22.24 9.26 57.73
N GLY A 8 23.27 9.39 56.88
CA GLY A 8 24.22 10.51 56.97
C GLY A 8 23.61 11.87 56.61
N VAL A 9 22.49 11.86 55.88
CA VAL A 9 21.68 13.03 55.55
C VAL A 9 20.22 12.64 55.73
N ILE A 10 19.45 13.51 56.38
CA ILE A 10 18.04 13.29 56.69
C ILE A 10 17.30 14.60 56.50
N THR A 11 16.12 14.55 55.90
CA THR A 11 15.21 15.69 55.87
C THR A 11 13.76 15.21 55.96
N THR A 12 12.92 16.04 56.57
CA THR A 12 11.47 15.85 56.63
C THR A 12 10.80 16.89 55.75
N VAL A 13 9.75 16.50 55.04
CA VAL A 13 9.04 17.41 54.13
C VAL A 13 7.54 17.27 54.37
N ASP A 14 6.90 18.40 54.62
CA ASP A 14 5.47 18.64 54.47
C ASP A 14 5.25 18.98 52.99
N ILE A 15 4.65 18.09 52.21
CA ILE A 15 4.46 18.27 50.77
C ILE A 15 3.19 19.05 50.49
N ASP A 16 2.08 18.73 51.16
CA ASP A 16 0.77 19.35 50.89
C ASP A 16 0.48 20.63 51.70
N ARG A 17 1.44 21.06 52.51
CA ARG A 17 1.43 22.31 53.28
C ARG A 17 0.37 22.34 54.38
N ASP A 18 -0.02 21.18 54.89
CA ASP A 18 -0.97 21.07 55.99
C ASP A 18 -0.32 21.29 57.37
N SER A 19 0.98 21.64 57.40
CA SER A 19 1.84 21.79 58.59
C SER A 19 2.23 20.48 59.27
N PHE A 20 1.92 19.32 58.69
CA PHE A 20 2.36 18.01 59.14
C PHE A 20 3.41 17.42 58.20
N THR A 21 4.32 16.63 58.75
CA THR A 21 5.34 15.97 57.93
C THR A 21 4.73 14.79 57.17
N ASP A 22 4.80 14.83 55.84
CA ASP A 22 4.39 13.73 54.97
C ASP A 22 5.50 12.71 54.77
N LEU A 23 6.70 13.20 54.47
CA LEU A 23 7.81 12.37 53.99
C LEU A 23 9.06 12.53 54.85
N LEU A 24 9.75 11.42 55.08
CA LEU A 24 11.11 11.36 55.58
C LEU A 24 12.03 10.88 54.46
N LEU A 25 13.01 11.69 54.10
CA LEU A 25 14.03 11.33 53.13
C LEU A 25 15.34 11.03 53.85
N VAL A 26 15.95 9.90 53.48
CA VAL A 26 17.19 9.41 54.09
C VAL A 26 18.23 9.18 52.99
N GLY A 27 19.31 9.96 53.03
CA GLY A 27 20.42 9.85 52.10
C GLY A 27 21.38 8.72 52.46
N ALA A 28 21.89 8.05 51.43
CA ALA A 28 23.00 7.10 51.49
C ALA A 28 24.01 7.45 50.38
N PRO A 29 24.80 8.53 50.54
CA PRO A 29 25.63 9.07 49.47
C PRO A 29 26.73 8.10 49.00
N MET A 30 27.19 7.19 49.86
CA MET A 30 28.22 6.22 49.53
C MET A 30 27.63 4.87 49.06
N TYR A 31 26.33 4.84 48.72
CA TYR A 31 25.72 3.65 48.14
C TYR A 31 26.39 3.29 46.82
N MET A 32 26.86 2.05 46.70
CA MET A 32 27.54 1.54 45.52
C MET A 32 26.53 1.12 44.45
N GLY A 33 26.68 1.70 43.26
CA GLY A 33 25.89 1.40 42.07
C GLY A 33 26.26 0.09 41.40
N THR A 34 25.66 -0.17 40.24
CA THR A 34 25.87 -1.42 39.50
C THR A 34 27.26 -1.57 38.90
N GLU A 35 27.97 -0.47 38.64
CA GLU A 35 29.34 -0.46 38.14
C GLU A 35 30.39 -0.38 39.29
N LYS A 36 29.96 -0.57 40.56
CA LYS A 36 30.78 -0.44 41.79
C LYS A 36 31.34 0.96 42.02
N GLU A 37 30.65 1.96 41.52
CA GLU A 37 30.87 3.38 41.71
C GLU A 37 30.07 3.91 42.92
N GLU A 38 30.55 4.97 43.57
CA GLU A 38 29.80 5.65 44.63
C GLU A 38 28.65 6.47 44.03
N GLN A 39 27.63 5.79 43.53
CA GLN A 39 26.47 6.38 42.87
C GLN A 39 25.66 7.25 43.85
N GLY A 40 25.46 6.77 45.07
CA GLY A 40 24.57 7.39 46.04
C GLY A 40 23.09 7.08 45.77
N LYS A 41 22.29 7.17 46.83
CA LYS A 41 20.86 6.83 46.79
C LYS A 41 20.10 7.57 47.88
N VAL A 42 18.87 8.00 47.60
CA VAL A 42 17.97 8.59 48.60
C VAL A 42 16.76 7.70 48.77
N TYR A 43 16.41 7.38 50.01
CA TYR A 43 15.26 6.57 50.37
C TYR A 43 14.14 7.48 50.86
N VAL A 44 12.94 7.25 50.35
CA VAL A 44 11.76 8.04 50.65
C VAL A 44 10.81 7.19 51.47
N TYR A 45 10.46 7.68 52.65
CA TYR A 45 9.51 7.03 53.55
C TYR A 45 8.29 7.94 53.73
N SER A 46 7.10 7.39 53.58
CA SER A 46 5.84 8.11 53.79
C SER A 46 5.31 7.89 55.20
N LEU A 47 4.78 8.93 55.83
CA LEU A 47 4.13 8.84 57.13
C LEU A 47 2.78 8.14 56.99
N ASN A 48 2.64 6.98 57.64
CA ASN A 48 1.38 6.25 57.76
C ASN A 48 0.95 6.25 59.23
N LYS A 49 0.01 7.16 59.56
CA LYS A 49 -0.54 7.43 60.91
C LYS A 49 0.50 7.83 61.96
N THR A 50 1.40 6.92 62.31
CA THR A 50 2.43 7.11 63.35
C THR A 50 3.80 6.53 62.96
N ARG A 51 3.95 5.92 61.78
CA ARG A 51 5.19 5.28 61.35
C ARG A 51 5.56 5.66 59.93
N PHE A 52 6.85 5.87 59.71
CA PHE A 52 7.41 6.05 58.37
C PHE A 52 7.59 4.69 57.70
N GLU A 53 6.91 4.49 56.58
CA GLU A 53 6.97 3.27 55.77
C GLU A 53 7.72 3.54 54.48
N TYR A 54 8.61 2.61 54.08
CA TYR A 54 9.38 2.76 52.86
C TYR A 54 8.45 2.83 51.65
N GLN A 55 8.58 3.89 50.86
CA GLN A 55 7.77 4.10 49.67
C GLN A 55 8.58 3.81 48.40
N MET A 56 9.73 4.46 48.25
CA MET A 56 10.56 4.34 47.05
C MET A 56 11.99 4.83 47.29
N SER A 57 12.83 4.75 46.25
CA SER A 57 14.15 5.37 46.24
C SER A 57 14.35 6.22 45.00
N LEU A 58 15.10 7.31 45.17
CA LEU A 58 15.55 8.21 44.13
C LEU A 58 17.03 7.94 43.82
N GLU A 59 17.37 8.01 42.55
CA GLU A 59 18.69 7.67 42.01
C GLU A 59 19.09 8.73 40.97
N PRO A 60 20.39 9.07 40.85
CA PRO A 60 20.88 10.03 39.88
C PRO A 60 20.83 9.46 38.45
N ILE A 61 21.17 10.29 37.44
CA ILE A 61 21.45 9.76 36.10
C ILE A 61 22.59 8.73 36.17
N LYS A 62 22.51 7.70 35.31
CA LYS A 62 23.58 6.72 35.20
C LYS A 62 24.82 7.39 34.62
N GLN A 63 25.91 7.37 35.37
CA GLN A 63 27.20 7.83 34.90
C GLN A 63 27.97 6.65 34.34
N THR A 64 28.72 6.87 33.26
CA THR A 64 29.63 5.84 32.73
C THR A 64 30.98 6.03 33.38
N CYS A 65 31.33 5.14 34.30
CA CYS A 65 32.59 5.24 35.00
C CYS A 65 33.75 4.67 34.19
N CYS A 66 34.90 5.36 34.22
CA CYS A 66 36.13 4.83 33.65
C CYS A 66 36.57 3.62 34.48
N SER A 67 36.40 2.42 33.92
CA SER A 67 36.96 1.18 34.47
C SER A 67 38.18 0.74 33.65
N PRO A 68 39.11 -0.04 34.24
CA PRO A 68 40.25 -0.60 33.50
C PRO A 68 39.85 -1.44 32.27
N LEU A 69 38.58 -1.86 32.17
CA LEU A 69 38.03 -2.70 31.10
C LEU A 69 37.42 -1.91 29.92
N LYS A 70 37.29 -0.57 30.00
CA LYS A 70 36.72 0.30 28.93
C LYS A 70 37.71 1.41 28.56
N GLN A 71 38.89 1.02 28.06
CA GLN A 71 40.08 1.87 27.95
C GLN A 71 40.12 2.84 26.77
N ASP A 72 39.38 2.60 25.68
CA ASP A 72 39.53 3.38 24.45
C ASP A 72 38.92 4.79 24.49
N THR A 73 38.00 5.07 25.41
CA THR A 73 37.36 6.39 25.57
C THR A 73 37.87 7.21 26.78
N CYS A 74 38.71 6.64 27.64
CA CYS A 74 39.14 7.25 28.92
C CYS A 74 40.59 7.77 28.91
N LYS A 75 41.09 8.32 27.79
CA LYS A 75 42.48 8.81 27.69
C LYS A 75 42.77 10.12 28.44
N ILE A 76 41.81 10.74 29.15
CA ILE A 76 41.96 12.10 29.70
C ILE A 76 41.80 12.22 31.24
N LEU A 77 41.23 11.24 31.95
CA LEU A 77 40.97 11.40 33.39
C LEU A 77 42.09 10.82 34.27
N LYS A 78 42.78 11.71 34.99
CA LYS A 78 43.69 11.36 36.11
C LYS A 78 42.87 10.75 37.24
N ASN A 79 43.06 9.48 37.61
CA ASN A 79 42.77 8.80 38.90
C ASN A 79 41.75 9.44 39.89
N GLU A 80 40.66 10.04 39.41
CA GLU A 80 39.63 10.69 40.23
C GLU A 80 38.50 9.66 40.44
N PRO A 81 38.01 9.45 41.68
CA PRO A 81 37.03 8.41 41.97
C PRO A 81 35.72 8.68 41.22
N CYS A 82 35.23 7.69 40.48
CA CYS A 82 33.97 7.84 39.76
C CYS A 82 32.76 7.57 40.66
N GLY A 83 31.72 8.39 40.51
CA GLY A 83 30.49 8.33 41.29
C GLY A 83 29.70 9.63 41.21
N ALA A 84 28.54 9.65 41.85
CA ALA A 84 27.68 10.84 41.93
C ALA A 84 27.63 11.38 43.37
N ARG A 85 27.73 10.47 44.35
CA ARG A 85 27.34 10.69 45.74
C ARG A 85 25.98 11.37 45.87
N PHE A 86 25.02 10.93 45.06
CA PHE A 86 23.66 11.43 45.10
C PHE A 86 23.06 11.28 46.51
N GLY A 87 22.48 12.36 47.02
CA GLY A 87 21.96 12.43 48.39
C GLY A 87 22.95 12.99 49.41
N THR A 88 24.11 13.53 49.00
CA THR A 88 25.02 14.27 49.91
C THR A 88 24.37 15.50 50.53
N ALA A 89 23.44 16.13 49.82
CA ALA A 89 22.57 17.17 50.36
C ALA A 89 21.14 16.87 49.95
N ILE A 90 20.19 17.12 50.86
CA ILE A 90 18.76 17.03 50.59
C ILE A 90 18.13 18.25 51.25
N ALA A 91 17.52 19.11 50.45
CA ALA A 91 16.80 20.28 50.93
C ALA A 91 15.31 20.12 50.61
N ALA A 92 14.47 20.25 51.63
CA ALA A 92 13.08 20.62 51.44
C ALA A 92 13.08 22.05 50.94
N VAL A 93 12.40 22.32 49.83
CA VAL A 93 12.25 23.68 49.31
C VAL A 93 10.76 23.96 49.17
N LYS A 94 10.38 25.22 49.34
CA LYS A 94 9.00 25.61 49.06
C LYS A 94 8.72 25.40 47.57
N ASP A 95 7.46 25.16 47.26
CA ASP A 95 6.87 25.06 45.91
C ASP A 95 7.53 26.00 44.89
N LEU A 96 8.35 25.43 44.01
CA LEU A 96 9.12 26.16 43.00
C LEU A 96 8.29 26.39 41.73
N ASN A 97 7.28 25.56 41.48
CA ASN A 97 6.42 25.62 40.28
C ASN A 97 5.01 26.19 40.57
N LEU A 98 4.79 26.66 41.79
CA LEU A 98 3.56 27.26 42.30
C LEU A 98 2.31 26.38 42.12
N ASP A 99 2.45 25.06 42.21
CA ASP A 99 1.34 24.12 42.03
C ASP A 99 0.60 23.76 43.33
N GLY A 100 1.04 24.32 44.46
CA GLY A 100 0.48 24.12 45.78
C GLY A 100 1.26 23.12 46.63
N TYR A 101 2.25 22.41 46.08
CA TYR A 101 3.01 21.39 46.80
C TYR A 101 4.48 21.80 47.00
N ASN A 102 5.05 21.50 48.16
CA ASN A 102 6.49 21.72 48.38
C ASN A 102 7.34 20.73 47.59
N ASP A 103 8.54 21.18 47.23
CA ASP A 103 9.46 20.48 46.35
C ASP A 103 10.73 20.03 47.09
N ILE A 104 11.59 19.27 46.40
CA ILE A 104 12.83 18.76 46.97
C ILE A 104 13.99 18.98 46.01
N VAL A 105 15.13 19.43 46.55
CA VAL A 105 16.40 19.50 45.82
C VAL A 105 17.42 18.54 46.42
N ILE A 106 18.02 17.71 45.57
CA ILE A 106 19.00 16.69 45.98
C ILE A 106 20.34 16.94 45.29
N GLY A 107 21.40 17.00 46.09
CA GLY A 107 22.76 17.22 45.64
C GLY A 107 23.50 15.95 45.21
N SER A 108 24.31 16.08 44.17
CA SER A 108 25.12 15.01 43.57
C SER A 108 26.53 15.56 43.24
N PRO A 109 27.33 15.88 44.27
CA PRO A 109 28.54 16.70 44.11
C PRO A 109 29.66 16.04 43.30
N LEU A 110 29.66 14.72 43.12
CA LEU A 110 30.72 14.05 42.35
C LEU A 110 30.38 13.85 40.87
N GLU A 111 29.16 14.22 40.45
CA GLU A 111 28.77 14.16 39.04
C GLU A 111 29.66 15.01 38.13
N ASP A 112 29.68 14.66 36.85
CA ASP A 112 30.33 15.44 35.79
C ASP A 112 31.83 15.70 36.06
N ASP A 113 32.56 14.69 36.55
CA ASP A 113 33.98 14.77 36.92
C ASP A 113 34.23 15.71 38.11
N HIS A 114 33.54 15.45 39.23
CA HIS A 114 33.61 16.24 40.46
C HIS A 114 33.20 17.72 40.31
N ARG A 115 32.59 18.10 39.18
CA ARG A 115 31.99 19.42 39.02
C ARG A 115 30.73 19.52 39.87
N GLY A 116 29.92 18.47 39.86
CA GLY A 116 28.71 18.32 40.65
C GLY A 116 27.45 18.80 39.94
N ALA A 117 26.31 18.34 40.46
CA ALA A 117 24.99 18.68 39.97
C ALA A 117 23.95 18.64 41.10
N VAL A 118 22.78 19.21 40.85
CA VAL A 118 21.60 19.04 41.70
C VAL A 118 20.39 18.60 40.87
N TYR A 119 19.43 17.99 41.55
CA TYR A 119 18.18 17.49 40.98
C TYR A 119 16.99 18.08 41.72
N ILE A 120 16.02 18.58 40.98
CA ILE A 120 14.76 19.11 41.50
C ILE A 120 13.67 18.06 41.29
N TYR A 121 12.90 17.77 42.33
CA TYR A 121 11.77 16.85 42.33
C TYR A 121 10.53 17.58 42.81
N HIS A 122 9.48 17.58 42.00
CA HIS A 122 8.22 18.21 42.39
C HIS A 122 7.37 17.36 43.32
N GLY A 123 6.69 18.02 44.25
CA GLY A 123 5.62 17.46 45.06
C GLY A 123 4.35 17.19 44.26
N HIS A 124 3.51 16.27 44.73
CA HIS A 124 2.17 16.03 44.21
C HIS A 124 1.32 15.27 45.23
N GLY A 125 0.27 15.90 45.75
CA GLY A 125 -0.50 15.36 46.87
C GLY A 125 0.40 15.24 48.10
N ASN A 126 0.41 14.09 48.76
CA ASN A 126 1.31 13.80 49.89
C ASN A 126 2.57 13.00 49.48
N ARG A 127 3.02 13.16 48.22
CA ARG A 127 4.10 12.36 47.61
C ARG A 127 5.02 13.24 46.77
N ILE A 128 6.18 12.70 46.41
CA ILE A 128 7.09 13.32 45.43
C ILE A 128 7.14 12.52 44.14
N SER A 129 7.38 13.21 43.03
CA SER A 129 7.61 12.55 41.74
C SER A 129 8.87 11.68 41.80
N LYS A 130 8.82 10.49 41.19
CA LYS A 130 10.00 9.62 41.07
C LYS A 130 11.02 10.16 40.07
N LYS A 131 10.55 10.88 39.04
CA LYS A 131 11.40 11.47 38.00
C LYS A 131 11.65 12.93 38.37
N TYR A 132 12.92 13.35 38.38
CA TYR A 132 13.28 14.74 38.56
C TYR A 132 12.68 15.60 37.44
N SER A 133 12.25 16.82 37.77
CA SER A 133 11.74 17.80 36.82
C SER A 133 12.87 18.55 36.14
N GLN A 134 13.95 18.82 36.88
CA GLN A 134 15.12 19.54 36.37
C GLN A 134 16.40 18.99 36.99
N ARG A 135 17.47 18.94 36.17
CA ARG A 135 18.84 18.71 36.62
C ARG A 135 19.67 19.94 36.29
N ILE A 136 20.37 20.47 37.29
CA ILE A 136 21.24 21.63 37.15
C ILE A 136 22.68 21.16 37.36
N ALA A 137 23.47 21.13 36.29
CA ALA A 137 24.90 20.85 36.37
C ALA A 137 25.67 22.11 36.80
N SER A 138 26.82 21.94 37.46
CA SER A 138 27.68 23.06 37.81
C SER A 138 28.10 23.86 36.59
N GLY A 139 27.99 25.20 36.69
CA GLY A 139 28.74 26.10 35.82
C GLY A 139 30.23 26.14 36.20
N GLY A 140 31.07 26.66 35.30
CA GLY A 140 32.49 26.92 35.56
C GLY A 140 33.49 25.96 34.90
N ASP A 141 34.78 26.13 35.22
CA ASP A 141 35.90 25.46 34.57
C ASP A 141 36.23 24.05 35.11
N GLY A 142 35.51 23.61 36.16
CA GLY A 142 35.75 22.34 36.87
C GLY A 142 37.10 22.25 37.60
N ARG A 143 37.85 23.36 37.71
CA ARG A 143 39.14 23.44 38.41
C ARG A 143 39.05 24.27 39.67
N LYS A 144 38.38 25.43 39.60
CA LYS A 144 38.20 26.35 40.74
C LYS A 144 36.91 26.08 41.51
N VAL A 145 35.89 25.62 40.79
CA VAL A 145 34.58 25.26 41.35
C VAL A 145 34.41 23.76 41.18
N LYS A 146 34.27 23.04 42.30
CA LYS A 146 34.05 21.59 42.36
C LYS A 146 32.97 21.28 43.39
N PHE A 147 32.43 20.07 43.37
CA PHE A 147 31.47 19.58 44.36
C PHE A 147 30.20 20.40 44.47
N PHE A 148 29.75 20.99 43.36
CA PHE A 148 28.48 21.71 43.29
C PHE A 148 27.32 20.79 43.70
N GLY A 149 26.48 21.24 44.62
CA GLY A 149 25.45 20.40 45.24
C GLY A 149 25.93 19.70 46.51
N GLN A 150 27.10 20.04 47.05
CA GLN A 150 27.54 19.61 48.38
C GLN A 150 26.62 20.11 49.50
N SER A 151 26.06 21.31 49.33
CA SER A 151 25.05 21.89 50.22
C SER A 151 24.01 22.60 49.38
N VAL A 152 22.76 22.58 49.83
CA VAL A 152 21.62 23.18 49.13
C VAL A 152 20.67 23.79 50.15
N HIS A 153 20.08 24.94 49.82
CA HIS A 153 19.05 25.59 50.62
C HIS A 153 18.09 26.37 49.71
N GLY A 154 16.79 26.37 49.99
CA GLY A 154 15.78 27.05 49.16
C GLY A 154 14.45 27.32 49.87
N GLU A 155 14.47 28.20 50.88
CA GLU A 155 13.27 28.61 51.62
C GLU A 155 12.93 30.09 51.51
N MET A 156 13.83 30.89 50.93
CA MET A 156 13.77 32.35 50.93
C MET A 156 13.80 32.86 49.49
N ASP A 157 13.00 33.88 49.25
CA ASP A 157 13.10 34.76 48.09
C ASP A 157 14.24 35.76 48.37
N LEU A 158 15.28 35.75 47.52
CA LEU A 158 16.48 36.55 47.71
C LEU A 158 16.51 37.79 46.82
N ASN A 159 15.59 37.91 45.86
CA ASN A 159 15.49 39.05 44.94
C ASN A 159 14.19 39.86 45.11
N ASP A 160 13.31 39.46 46.04
CA ASP A 160 12.03 40.09 46.38
C ASP A 160 11.03 40.09 45.20
N ASP A 161 11.06 39.06 44.35
CA ASP A 161 10.15 38.88 43.22
C ASP A 161 8.87 38.08 43.53
N GLY A 162 8.82 37.50 44.73
CA GLY A 162 7.74 36.66 45.25
C GLY A 162 7.95 35.16 45.04
N LEU A 163 9.06 34.75 44.42
CA LEU A 163 9.38 33.35 44.13
C LEU A 163 10.52 32.87 45.04
N ILE A 164 10.51 31.57 45.33
CA ILE A 164 11.53 30.98 46.20
C ILE A 164 12.76 30.65 45.40
N ASP A 165 13.91 31.12 45.86
CA ASP A 165 15.19 30.91 45.20
C ASP A 165 15.94 29.72 45.77
N VAL A 166 16.84 29.15 44.95
CA VAL A 166 17.67 28.02 45.36
C VAL A 166 19.13 28.43 45.38
N THR A 167 19.77 28.21 46.53
CA THR A 167 21.21 28.39 46.72
C THR A 167 21.92 27.06 46.75
N ILE A 168 23.01 26.94 45.99
CA ILE A 168 23.76 25.70 45.83
C ILE A 168 25.23 25.96 46.12
N GLY A 169 25.77 25.27 47.13
CA GLY A 169 27.16 25.36 47.54
C GLY A 169 28.04 24.29 46.91
N GLY A 170 29.32 24.63 46.78
CA GLY A 170 30.40 23.71 46.43
C GLY A 170 31.74 24.22 46.93
N LEU A 171 32.81 23.51 46.60
CA LEU A 171 34.16 24.00 46.77
C LEU A 171 34.40 25.19 45.83
N GLY A 172 34.88 26.30 46.38
CA GLY A 172 35.19 27.52 45.64
C GLY A 172 34.07 28.58 45.63
N GLY A 173 32.88 28.26 46.15
CA GLY A 173 31.81 29.26 46.33
C GLY A 173 30.39 28.69 46.42
N ALA A 174 29.41 29.57 46.32
CA ALA A 174 27.99 29.24 46.22
C ALA A 174 27.38 29.96 45.02
N ALA A 175 26.43 29.31 44.35
CA ALA A 175 25.64 29.89 43.27
C ALA A 175 24.21 30.12 43.74
N LEU A 176 23.64 31.24 43.33
CA LEU A 176 22.25 31.61 43.55
C LEU A 176 21.48 31.44 42.24
N PHE A 177 20.40 30.66 42.28
CA PHE A 177 19.49 30.47 41.17
C PHE A 177 18.17 31.15 41.50
N TRP A 178 17.82 32.16 40.71
CA TRP A 178 16.52 32.80 40.77
C TRP A 178 15.48 31.93 40.08
N SER A 179 14.38 31.67 40.78
CA SER A 179 13.25 30.97 40.18
C SER A 179 12.58 31.84 39.11
N ARG A 180 11.99 31.20 38.11
CA ARG A 180 11.24 31.87 37.06
C ARG A 180 9.77 31.60 37.27
N ASP A 181 8.94 32.62 37.09
CA ASP A 181 7.50 32.48 37.25
C ASP A 181 6.92 31.49 36.24
N VAL A 182 5.82 30.84 36.62
CA VAL A 182 5.15 29.83 35.81
C VAL A 182 3.89 30.43 35.19
N ALA A 183 3.81 30.37 33.87
CA ALA A 183 2.70 30.90 33.10
C ALA A 183 1.75 29.79 32.63
N GLU A 184 0.48 29.95 32.97
CA GLU A 184 -0.63 29.15 32.46
C GLU A 184 -1.14 29.78 31.16
N VAL A 185 -1.09 29.02 30.07
CA VAL A 185 -1.57 29.47 28.75
C VAL A 185 -2.68 28.55 28.29
N ASN A 186 -3.91 29.05 28.34
CA ASN A 186 -5.09 28.36 27.84
C ASN A 186 -5.45 28.87 26.45
N VAL A 187 -5.57 27.95 25.50
CA VAL A 187 -5.90 28.28 24.10
C VAL A 187 -7.22 27.61 23.73
N SER A 188 -8.07 28.34 22.99
CA SER A 188 -9.27 27.79 22.39
C SER A 188 -9.37 28.17 20.92
N MET A 189 -9.87 27.26 20.08
CA MET A 189 -10.08 27.50 18.65
C MET A 189 -11.55 27.33 18.31
N GLN A 190 -12.12 28.29 17.60
CA GLN A 190 -13.49 28.24 17.09
C GLN A 190 -13.50 28.47 15.59
N PHE A 191 -14.27 27.67 14.86
CA PHE A 191 -14.33 27.72 13.40
C PHE A 191 -15.70 28.16 12.91
N THR A 192 -15.69 29.07 11.93
CA THR A 192 -16.88 29.53 11.23
C THR A 192 -16.68 29.30 9.72
N PRO A 193 -17.47 28.41 9.09
CA PRO A 193 -18.53 27.59 9.68
C PRO A 193 -17.99 26.46 10.60
N LYS A 194 -18.81 25.97 11.54
CA LYS A 194 -18.46 24.87 12.44
C LYS A 194 -18.27 23.53 11.72
N SER A 195 -18.84 23.40 10.53
CA SER A 195 -18.75 22.20 9.69
C SER A 195 -18.63 22.61 8.22
N ILE A 196 -17.84 21.86 7.46
CA ILE A 196 -17.50 22.15 6.07
C ILE A 196 -18.54 21.51 5.14
N ASN A 197 -19.28 22.32 4.40
CA ASN A 197 -20.20 21.83 3.37
C ASN A 197 -19.58 21.98 1.98
N ILE A 198 -19.30 20.84 1.33
CA ILE A 198 -18.62 20.78 0.04
C ILE A 198 -19.49 21.29 -1.11
N GLN A 199 -20.81 21.21 -0.97
CA GLN A 199 -21.76 21.68 -1.97
C GLN A 199 -21.97 23.20 -1.91
N GLN A 200 -21.71 23.81 -0.74
CA GLN A 200 -21.91 25.24 -0.52
C GLN A 200 -20.57 25.98 -0.52
N GLN A 201 -20.13 26.36 -1.72
CA GLN A 201 -18.95 27.20 -1.91
C GLN A 201 -19.28 28.65 -1.50
N ASN A 202 -18.82 29.05 -0.31
CA ASN A 202 -19.17 30.31 0.34
C ASN A 202 -18.25 31.49 -0.03
N CYS A 203 -17.18 31.27 -0.81
CA CYS A 203 -16.26 32.32 -1.22
C CYS A 203 -15.64 32.05 -2.60
N GLN A 204 -14.95 33.04 -3.15
CA GLN A 204 -14.24 32.94 -4.42
C GLN A 204 -12.79 33.38 -4.25
N ILE A 205 -11.84 32.47 -4.51
CA ILE A 205 -10.39 32.69 -4.41
C ILE A 205 -9.79 32.50 -5.80
N HIS A 206 -9.03 33.48 -6.31
CA HIS A 206 -8.45 33.47 -7.66
C HIS A 206 -9.45 33.08 -8.77
N LYS A 207 -10.65 33.66 -8.72
CA LYS A 207 -11.78 33.40 -9.63
C LYS A 207 -12.39 31.98 -9.56
N ARG A 208 -11.89 31.09 -8.69
CA ARG A 208 -12.49 29.76 -8.42
C ARG A 208 -13.37 29.82 -7.17
N LYS A 209 -14.60 29.30 -7.26
CA LYS A 209 -15.46 29.14 -6.08
C LYS A 209 -14.88 28.04 -5.19
N THR A 210 -14.76 28.33 -3.89
CA THR A 210 -14.24 27.41 -2.88
C THR A 210 -14.93 27.66 -1.53
N ILE A 211 -14.52 26.92 -0.50
CA ILE A 211 -15.02 27.03 0.87
C ILE A 211 -13.93 27.71 1.70
N CYS A 212 -14.24 28.88 2.23
CA CYS A 212 -13.43 29.61 3.18
C CYS A 212 -13.91 29.33 4.60
N ILE A 213 -12.94 29.18 5.50
CA ILE A 213 -13.14 28.91 6.91
C ILE A 213 -12.37 29.97 7.69
N ASN A 214 -13.02 30.55 8.69
CA ASN A 214 -12.41 31.50 9.60
C ASN A 214 -12.20 30.82 10.96
N ALA A 215 -10.94 30.68 11.37
CA ALA A 215 -10.57 30.26 12.72
C ALA A 215 -10.38 31.47 13.62
N THR A 216 -11.16 31.56 14.68
CA THR A 216 -10.92 32.48 15.79
C THR A 216 -10.19 31.73 16.89
N ILE A 217 -8.94 32.12 17.14
CA ILE A 217 -8.06 31.51 18.13
C ILE A 217 -7.89 32.48 19.29
N CYS A 218 -8.30 32.07 20.47
CA CYS A 218 -8.23 32.89 21.68
C CYS A 218 -7.19 32.32 22.63
N PHE A 219 -6.22 33.15 22.99
CA PHE A 219 -5.21 32.87 24.01
C PHE A 219 -5.59 33.59 25.28
N ARG A 220 -5.48 32.89 26.41
CA ARG A 220 -5.62 33.44 27.76
C ARG A 220 -4.38 33.07 28.55
N THR A 221 -3.71 34.07 29.10
CA THR A 221 -2.46 33.91 29.86
C THR A 221 -2.66 34.38 31.29
N ARG A 222 -2.08 33.64 32.22
CA ARG A 222 -2.06 33.96 33.66
C ARG A 222 -0.69 33.54 34.22
N LEU A 223 -0.16 34.32 35.15
CA LEU A 223 1.00 33.91 35.96
C LEU A 223 0.50 33.25 37.23
N LYS A 224 1.20 32.22 37.71
CA LYS A 224 0.85 31.59 38.98
C LYS A 224 1.21 32.46 40.17
N SER A 225 2.29 33.25 40.08
CA SER A 225 2.72 34.14 41.18
C SER A 225 1.76 35.31 41.44
N LYS A 226 1.07 35.80 40.41
CA LYS A 226 0.27 37.02 40.44
C LYS A 226 -1.03 36.84 39.69
N GLU A 227 -2.14 37.31 40.27
CA GLU A 227 -3.44 37.35 39.57
C GLU A 227 -3.53 38.43 38.49
N ASP A 228 -2.56 39.35 38.44
CA ASP A 228 -2.58 40.50 37.55
C ASP A 228 -2.31 40.17 36.08
N MET A 229 -2.78 41.07 35.21
CA MET A 229 -2.61 40.96 33.76
C MET A 229 -1.14 41.20 33.35
N PHE A 230 -0.38 40.11 33.19
CA PHE A 230 0.96 40.16 32.58
C PHE A 230 0.89 40.26 31.06
N GLU A 231 1.83 41.02 30.49
CA GLU A 231 2.01 41.14 29.05
C GLU A 231 3.03 40.11 28.57
N SER A 232 2.57 39.14 27.79
CA SER A 232 3.40 38.05 27.30
C SER A 232 3.51 38.04 25.79
N ASN A 233 4.73 37.88 25.28
CA ASN A 233 4.99 37.65 23.85
C ASN A 233 5.06 36.15 23.58
N LEU A 234 4.06 35.63 22.85
CA LEU A 234 4.03 34.25 22.37
C LEU A 234 4.35 34.17 20.89
N GLN A 235 5.04 33.11 20.52
CA GLN A 235 5.21 32.64 19.16
C GLN A 235 4.42 31.35 18.98
N TYR A 236 3.59 31.28 17.95
CA TYR A 236 2.78 30.09 17.68
C TYR A 236 2.82 29.69 16.21
N TRP A 237 2.62 28.40 16.00
CA TRP A 237 2.49 27.76 14.70
C TRP A 237 1.11 27.16 14.56
N ILE A 238 0.46 27.43 13.43
CA ILE A 238 -0.80 26.78 13.06
C ILE A 238 -0.52 25.88 11.86
N ILE A 239 -0.95 24.62 11.94
CA ILE A 239 -0.77 23.61 10.91
C ILE A 239 -2.15 23.08 10.53
N LEU A 240 -2.54 23.31 9.28
CA LEU A 240 -3.82 22.85 8.73
C LEU A 240 -3.71 21.41 8.21
N ASP A 241 -4.74 20.62 8.51
CA ASP A 241 -4.87 19.21 8.11
C ASP A 241 -3.65 18.34 8.49
N SER A 242 -3.16 18.53 9.72
CA SER A 242 -1.87 18.01 10.22
C SER A 242 -1.76 16.48 10.24
N GLN A 243 -2.87 15.77 10.10
CA GLN A 243 -2.92 14.30 10.01
C GLN A 243 -2.54 13.77 8.61
N ARG A 244 -2.45 14.63 7.58
CA ARG A 244 -2.22 14.23 6.18
C ARG A 244 -0.90 14.76 5.63
N GLN A 245 -0.28 13.97 4.75
CA GLN A 245 0.90 14.39 4.00
C GLN A 245 0.56 15.49 2.98
N ILE A 246 -0.54 15.29 2.23
CA ILE A 246 -1.09 16.28 1.30
C ILE A 246 -2.26 16.99 2.00
N PRO A 247 -2.14 18.30 2.30
CA PRO A 247 -3.16 19.03 3.03
C PRO A 247 -4.35 19.34 2.13
N ARG A 248 -5.57 19.27 2.68
CA ARG A 248 -6.80 19.64 1.96
C ARG A 248 -7.12 21.13 2.06
N SER A 249 -6.41 21.89 2.89
CA SER A 249 -6.64 23.32 3.12
C SER A 249 -5.34 24.09 3.31
N ILE A 250 -5.33 25.35 2.87
CA ILE A 250 -4.19 26.26 3.03
C ILE A 250 -4.65 27.65 3.46
N PHE A 251 -3.77 28.40 4.12
CA PHE A 251 -4.05 29.77 4.56
C PHE A 251 -4.22 30.72 3.38
N THR A 252 -5.17 31.66 3.50
CA THR A 252 -5.39 32.68 2.46
C THR A 252 -4.24 33.67 2.36
N GLU A 253 -3.54 33.93 3.46
CA GLU A 253 -2.46 34.93 3.54
C GLU A 253 -1.13 34.40 2.98
N SER A 254 -0.69 33.23 3.46
CA SER A 254 0.62 32.67 3.07
C SER A 254 0.54 31.72 1.87
N HIS A 255 -0.65 31.23 1.51
CA HIS A 255 -0.83 30.10 0.58
C HIS A 255 -0.08 28.82 0.99
N GLU A 256 0.28 28.71 2.27
CA GLU A 256 0.94 27.54 2.84
C GLU A 256 0.04 26.79 3.81
N ARG A 257 0.41 25.54 4.14
CA ARG A 257 -0.32 24.72 5.12
C ARG A 257 0.04 25.05 6.58
N LYS A 258 1.25 25.54 6.80
CA LYS A 258 1.81 25.90 8.11
C LYS A 258 2.05 27.39 8.11
N MET A 259 1.75 28.05 9.22
CA MET A 259 2.01 29.47 9.40
C MET A 259 2.54 29.74 10.79
N GLN A 260 3.49 30.64 10.90
CA GLN A 260 4.05 31.13 12.15
C GLN A 260 3.62 32.58 12.37
N LYS A 261 3.23 32.92 13.60
CA LYS A 261 2.91 34.30 13.99
C LYS A 261 3.40 34.56 15.41
N ASN A 262 3.64 35.84 15.70
CA ASN A 262 3.94 36.33 17.03
C ASN A 262 2.74 37.13 17.54
N ILE A 263 2.45 37.03 18.83
CA ILE A 263 1.34 37.72 19.48
C ILE A 263 1.76 38.21 20.86
N THR A 264 1.50 39.49 21.12
CA THR A 264 1.55 40.07 22.45
C THR A 264 0.16 39.99 23.08
N ILE A 265 0.06 39.33 24.23
CA ILE A 265 -1.18 39.06 24.96
C ILE A 265 -1.11 39.76 26.30
N LYS A 266 -2.13 40.55 26.62
CA LYS A 266 -2.34 41.13 27.96
C LYS A 266 -3.61 40.51 28.53
N GLY A 267 -3.46 39.48 29.35
CA GLY A 267 -4.53 38.66 29.93
C GLY A 267 -5.29 37.76 28.93
N SER A 268 -5.93 38.33 27.90
CA SER A 268 -6.55 37.53 26.83
C SER A 268 -6.57 38.25 25.50
N LYS A 269 -6.40 37.50 24.40
CA LYS A 269 -6.44 38.05 23.04
C LYS A 269 -6.87 36.99 22.03
N CYS A 270 -7.80 37.38 21.15
CA CYS A 270 -8.26 36.53 20.06
C CYS A 270 -7.76 37.05 18.70
N ILE A 271 -7.30 36.14 17.84
CA ILE A 271 -6.87 36.43 16.47
C ILE A 271 -7.69 35.58 15.50
N LYS A 272 -8.02 36.17 14.36
CA LYS A 272 -8.71 35.49 13.27
C LYS A 272 -7.73 35.08 12.18
N HIS A 273 -7.88 33.85 11.70
CA HIS A 273 -7.11 33.29 10.59
C HIS A 273 -8.06 32.73 9.55
N ASN A 274 -7.87 33.14 8.29
CA ASN A 274 -8.68 32.66 7.19
C ASN A 274 -7.90 31.61 6.39
N PHE A 275 -8.56 30.53 6.04
CA PHE A 275 -8.03 29.48 5.17
C PHE A 275 -9.14 28.95 4.27
N TYR A 276 -8.74 28.27 3.20
CA TYR A 276 -9.68 27.75 2.21
C TYR A 276 -9.35 26.32 1.82
N MET A 277 -10.36 25.58 1.38
CA MET A 277 -10.20 24.22 0.88
C MET A 277 -9.60 24.22 -0.53
N LEU A 278 -8.65 23.31 -0.77
CA LEU A 278 -8.08 23.09 -2.08
C LEU A 278 -9.04 22.30 -2.96
N ALA A 279 -9.29 22.81 -4.17
CA ALA A 279 -10.04 22.09 -5.18
C ALA A 279 -9.13 21.04 -5.84
N SER A 280 -9.59 19.79 -5.88
CA SER A 280 -8.92 18.69 -6.59
C SER A 280 -8.70 19.05 -8.06
N LYS A 281 -7.47 18.88 -8.55
CA LYS A 281 -7.11 19.08 -9.96
C LYS A 281 -6.94 17.77 -10.74
N SER A 282 -6.89 16.61 -10.07
CA SER A 282 -6.58 15.30 -10.66
C SER A 282 -7.33 14.15 -9.97
N PHE A 283 -7.43 12.98 -10.62
CA PHE A 283 -7.97 11.73 -10.05
C PHE A 283 -7.30 11.33 -8.72
N ARG A 284 -5.97 11.53 -8.64
CA ARG A 284 -5.15 11.28 -7.44
C ARG A 284 -5.32 12.34 -6.35
N ASP A 285 -5.74 13.55 -6.73
CA ASP A 285 -5.80 14.72 -5.84
C ASP A 285 -7.20 14.95 -5.26
N LYS A 286 -8.14 14.03 -5.48
CA LYS A 286 -9.50 14.10 -4.93
C LYS A 286 -9.43 13.92 -3.41
N PRO A 287 -9.56 14.99 -2.61
CA PRO A 287 -9.41 14.91 -1.17
C PRO A 287 -10.50 14.03 -0.56
N ASP A 288 -10.13 13.37 0.52
CA ASP A 288 -11.10 12.70 1.38
C ASP A 288 -11.98 13.74 2.08
N PHE A 289 -13.25 13.43 2.20
CA PHE A 289 -14.28 14.29 2.75
C PHE A 289 -15.08 13.63 3.90
N GLN A 290 -14.69 12.41 4.28
CA GLN A 290 -15.24 11.74 5.46
C GLN A 290 -14.55 12.22 6.73
N ASP A 291 -13.21 12.24 6.72
CA ASP A 291 -12.41 12.62 7.88
C ASP A 291 -12.43 14.13 8.12
N SER A 292 -12.63 14.53 9.37
CA SER A 292 -12.57 15.94 9.78
C SER A 292 -11.20 16.56 9.47
N VAL A 293 -11.15 17.87 9.22
CA VAL A 293 -9.88 18.60 9.06
C VAL A 293 -9.28 18.88 10.44
N LYS A 294 -8.10 18.30 10.74
CA LYS A 294 -7.39 18.54 12.00
C LYS A 294 -6.55 19.81 11.91
N VAL A 295 -6.85 20.80 12.76
CA VAL A 295 -6.05 22.02 12.91
C VAL A 295 -5.23 21.90 14.19
N LEU A 296 -3.90 21.84 14.04
CA LEU A 296 -2.96 21.79 15.16
C LEU A 296 -2.38 23.18 15.40
N LEU A 297 -2.35 23.60 16.66
CA LEU A 297 -1.69 24.81 17.11
C LEU A 297 -0.63 24.45 18.15
N GLU A 298 0.59 24.91 17.92
CA GLU A 298 1.74 24.76 18.83
C GLU A 298 2.18 26.16 19.25
N PHE A 299 2.52 26.37 20.52
CA PHE A 299 2.91 27.70 21.01
C PHE A 299 4.03 27.63 22.03
N ASN A 300 4.82 28.71 22.08
CA ASN A 300 5.85 28.94 23.08
C ASN A 300 6.05 30.45 23.33
N PHE A 301 6.75 30.83 24.39
CA PHE A 301 7.21 32.21 24.54
C PHE A 301 8.23 32.56 23.46
N SER A 302 8.17 33.80 22.97
CA SER A 302 9.08 34.29 21.92
C SER A 302 10.53 34.40 22.41
N ASP A 303 10.72 34.65 23.71
CA ASP A 303 12.01 34.61 24.37
C ASP A 303 11.93 33.54 25.48
N PRO A 304 12.45 32.32 25.25
CA PRO A 304 12.40 31.26 26.25
C PRO A 304 13.46 31.42 27.34
N GLU A 305 14.50 32.23 27.12
CA GLU A 305 15.61 32.42 28.05
C GLU A 305 15.28 33.51 29.10
N SER A 306 14.43 34.47 28.72
CA SER A 306 13.97 35.55 29.59
C SER A 306 12.49 35.44 29.92
N GLY A 307 12.09 35.81 31.15
CA GLY A 307 10.68 35.87 31.56
C GLY A 307 10.11 34.54 32.08
N PRO A 308 8.78 34.36 32.10
CA PRO A 308 8.15 33.18 32.69
C PRO A 308 8.35 31.92 31.84
N VAL A 309 8.19 30.75 32.46
CA VAL A 309 8.19 29.44 31.80
C VAL A 309 6.78 28.91 31.66
N LEU A 310 6.50 28.12 30.62
CA LEU A 310 5.18 27.48 30.48
C LEU A 310 4.97 26.43 31.57
N ASP A 311 3.76 26.36 32.12
CA ASP A 311 3.39 25.29 33.05
C ASP A 311 3.49 23.93 32.35
N THR A 312 4.35 23.07 32.89
CA THR A 312 4.59 21.71 32.40
C THR A 312 3.38 20.78 32.54
N ASN A 313 2.42 21.12 33.42
CA ASN A 313 1.16 20.40 33.57
C ASN A 313 0.13 20.74 32.49
N LEU A 314 0.35 21.83 31.73
CA LEU A 314 -0.52 22.24 30.64
C LEU A 314 0.11 21.94 29.28
N PRO A 315 -0.70 21.61 28.26
CA PRO A 315 -0.18 21.30 26.95
C PRO A 315 0.31 22.57 26.24
N ASN A 316 1.50 22.50 25.64
CA ASN A 316 2.04 23.55 24.74
C ASN A 316 1.52 23.41 23.29
N SER A 317 0.60 22.49 23.05
CA SER A 317 -0.04 22.27 21.77
C SER A 317 -1.47 21.79 21.93
N ILE A 318 -2.37 22.28 21.09
CA ILE A 318 -3.77 21.87 21.06
C ILE A 318 -4.20 21.56 19.64
N SER A 319 -5.17 20.67 19.48
CA SER A 319 -5.73 20.39 18.16
C SER A 319 -7.24 20.34 18.20
N GLU A 320 -7.86 20.93 17.19
CA GLU A 320 -9.31 20.87 17.00
C GLU A 320 -9.65 20.31 15.62
N TYR A 321 -10.87 19.82 15.49
CA TYR A 321 -11.35 19.16 14.28
C TYR A 321 -12.53 19.89 13.68
N ILE A 322 -12.49 20.08 12.36
CA ILE A 322 -13.59 20.67 11.60
C ILE A 322 -14.26 19.56 10.80
N PRO A 323 -15.45 19.08 11.21
CA PRO A 323 -16.14 18.01 10.50
C PRO A 323 -16.70 18.49 9.17
N PHE A 324 -16.83 17.59 8.21
CA PHE A 324 -17.65 17.84 7.02
C PHE A 324 -19.13 17.66 7.38
N THR A 325 -20.00 18.50 6.81
CA THR A 325 -21.45 18.31 6.94
C THR A 325 -21.82 16.99 6.29
N LYS A 326 -22.42 16.10 7.08
CA LYS A 326 -22.93 14.83 6.57
C LYS A 326 -24.34 15.01 6.04
N ASP A 327 -24.64 14.35 4.92
CA ASP A 327 -25.96 14.41 4.27
C ASP A 327 -26.97 13.43 4.91
N CYS A 328 -26.57 12.67 5.93
CA CYS A 328 -27.41 11.70 6.64
C CYS A 328 -28.25 12.27 7.79
N GLY A 329 -28.58 13.56 7.74
CA GLY A 329 -29.40 14.24 8.74
C GLY A 329 -28.70 14.42 10.10
N ALA A 330 -29.44 14.33 11.21
CA ALA A 330 -28.90 14.53 12.57
C ALA A 330 -28.01 13.38 13.10
N LYS A 331 -27.68 12.40 12.26
CA LYS A 331 -26.86 11.25 12.65
C LYS A 331 -25.37 11.57 12.50
N ASN A 332 -24.56 11.20 13.48
CA ASN A 332 -23.10 11.34 13.42
C ASN A 332 -22.42 10.36 12.45
N LYS A 333 -23.13 9.33 11.98
CA LYS A 333 -22.64 8.31 11.04
C LYS A 333 -23.68 8.06 9.95
N CYS A 334 -23.22 7.97 8.71
CA CYS A 334 -24.06 7.62 7.56
C CYS A 334 -23.95 6.13 7.30
N ILE A 335 -25.10 5.45 7.23
CA ILE A 335 -25.17 4.02 6.94
C ILE A 335 -25.62 3.86 5.49
N SER A 336 -24.68 3.47 4.63
CA SER A 336 -24.96 3.23 3.20
C SER A 336 -25.47 1.81 2.94
N ASP A 337 -25.94 1.58 1.72
CA ASP A 337 -26.36 0.28 1.21
C ASP A 337 -26.14 0.33 -0.30
N LEU A 338 -24.93 -0.04 -0.71
CA LEU A 338 -24.54 -0.04 -2.11
C LEU A 338 -25.08 -1.30 -2.79
N VAL A 339 -25.43 -1.16 -4.07
CA VAL A 339 -25.93 -2.27 -4.88
C VAL A 339 -25.26 -2.20 -6.23
N LEU A 340 -24.57 -3.27 -6.59
CA LEU A 340 -23.87 -3.40 -7.85
C LEU A 340 -24.65 -4.29 -8.81
N ASN A 341 -24.91 -3.77 -10.01
CA ASN A 341 -25.47 -4.54 -11.11
C ASN A 341 -24.46 -4.58 -12.26
N VAL A 342 -24.18 -5.79 -12.76
CA VAL A 342 -23.21 -6.01 -13.84
C VAL A 342 -23.91 -6.76 -14.96
N LYS A 343 -23.87 -6.20 -16.18
CA LYS A 343 -24.41 -6.83 -17.38
C LYS A 343 -23.37 -6.83 -18.47
N ALA A 344 -23.17 -7.98 -19.12
CA ALA A 344 -22.32 -8.06 -20.30
C ALA A 344 -23.15 -7.75 -21.56
N SER A 345 -22.57 -7.01 -22.51
CA SER A 345 -23.17 -6.75 -23.82
C SER A 345 -22.99 -7.91 -24.81
N ILE A 346 -22.31 -8.98 -24.41
CA ILE A 346 -21.99 -10.14 -25.23
C ILE A 346 -22.79 -11.35 -24.75
N ALA A 347 -23.52 -11.99 -25.67
CA ALA A 347 -24.26 -13.21 -25.40
C ALA A 347 -23.37 -14.41 -25.74
N GLY A 348 -22.88 -15.10 -24.71
CA GLY A 348 -22.26 -16.42 -24.82
C GLY A 348 -22.72 -17.25 -23.65
N ASP A 349 -23.31 -18.41 -23.91
CA ASP A 349 -23.74 -19.35 -22.88
C ASP A 349 -23.02 -20.69 -23.07
N SER A 350 -23.31 -21.66 -22.20
CA SER A 350 -22.72 -23.00 -22.30
C SER A 350 -23.05 -23.73 -23.60
N SER A 351 -24.11 -23.31 -24.32
CA SER A 351 -24.57 -23.93 -25.56
C SER A 351 -23.98 -23.27 -26.82
N SER A 352 -23.70 -21.97 -26.77
CA SER A 352 -23.08 -21.18 -27.83
C SER A 352 -21.99 -20.26 -27.26
N PRO A 353 -20.73 -20.74 -27.12
CA PRO A 353 -19.62 -19.91 -26.67
C PRO A 353 -19.28 -18.83 -27.69
N PHE A 354 -18.74 -17.70 -27.22
CA PHE A 354 -18.34 -16.62 -28.09
C PHE A 354 -17.09 -17.00 -28.90
N ILE A 355 -17.14 -16.81 -30.22
CA ILE A 355 -16.03 -17.13 -31.12
C ILE A 355 -15.17 -15.88 -31.29
N VAL A 356 -13.98 -15.90 -30.70
CA VAL A 356 -13.00 -14.82 -30.81
C VAL A 356 -12.30 -14.92 -32.16
N LYS A 357 -12.50 -13.89 -32.98
CA LYS A 357 -11.81 -13.73 -34.26
C LYS A 357 -10.63 -12.79 -34.09
N SER A 358 -9.64 -13.00 -34.93
CA SER A 358 -8.36 -12.26 -35.00
C SER A 358 -8.47 -10.72 -34.96
N ARG A 359 -9.62 -10.13 -35.30
CA ARG A 359 -9.79 -8.67 -35.42
C ARG A 359 -10.49 -8.07 -34.22
N ASN A 360 -9.71 -7.49 -33.29
CA ASN A 360 -10.18 -6.47 -32.33
C ASN A 360 -11.60 -6.69 -31.76
N ASP A 361 -11.98 -7.94 -31.46
CA ASP A 361 -13.29 -8.23 -30.91
C ASP A 361 -13.34 -7.60 -29.52
N LYS A 362 -14.08 -6.49 -29.45
CA LYS A 362 -14.31 -5.74 -28.23
C LYS A 362 -15.68 -6.09 -27.71
N PHE A 363 -15.76 -6.27 -26.40
CA PHE A 363 -17.02 -6.38 -25.71
C PHE A 363 -17.06 -5.38 -24.57
N THR A 364 -18.28 -4.97 -24.20
CA THR A 364 -18.47 -4.02 -23.12
C THR A 364 -19.22 -4.68 -21.96
N ILE A 365 -18.86 -4.32 -20.74
CA ILE A 365 -19.68 -4.60 -19.56
C ILE A 365 -20.31 -3.28 -19.09
N GLN A 366 -21.61 -3.30 -18.88
CA GLN A 366 -22.36 -2.22 -18.26
C GLN A 366 -22.40 -2.45 -16.76
N LEU A 367 -21.92 -1.46 -16.02
CA LEU A 367 -21.91 -1.41 -14.57
C LEU A 367 -22.94 -0.39 -14.13
N SER A 368 -23.73 -0.72 -13.10
CA SER A 368 -24.57 0.24 -12.40
C SER A 368 -24.36 0.10 -10.90
N VAL A 369 -24.06 1.21 -10.23
CA VAL A 369 -23.95 1.26 -8.77
C VAL A 369 -25.04 2.17 -8.26
N LYS A 370 -25.89 1.62 -7.40
CA LYS A 370 -26.98 2.34 -6.74
C LYS A 370 -26.76 2.37 -5.25
N ASN A 371 -27.04 3.49 -4.60
CA ASN A 371 -27.09 3.56 -3.14
C ASN A 371 -28.55 3.58 -2.67
N LYS A 372 -28.96 2.66 -1.80
CA LYS A 372 -30.34 2.56 -1.29
C LYS A 372 -30.59 3.37 -0.01
N LYS A 373 -29.56 3.66 0.78
CA LYS A 373 -29.67 4.31 2.10
C LYS A 373 -28.94 5.65 2.14
N ASP A 374 -28.31 5.99 3.27
CA ASP A 374 -27.63 7.27 3.48
C ASP A 374 -26.46 7.43 2.49
N SER A 375 -26.02 8.67 2.24
CA SER A 375 -24.94 8.97 1.29
C SER A 375 -23.67 8.15 1.54
N ALA A 376 -23.16 7.52 0.47
CA ALA A 376 -21.97 6.67 0.49
C ALA A 376 -20.72 7.46 0.04
N TYR A 377 -19.83 7.76 0.98
CA TYR A 377 -18.63 8.57 0.78
C TYR A 377 -17.52 7.81 0.06
N ASN A 378 -16.84 8.49 -0.87
CA ASN A 378 -15.72 7.95 -1.65
C ASN A 378 -16.01 6.58 -2.29
N THR A 379 -17.22 6.41 -2.84
CA THR A 379 -17.62 5.16 -3.48
C THR A 379 -16.67 4.82 -4.66
N ARG A 380 -16.22 3.57 -4.70
CA ARG A 380 -15.27 3.02 -5.66
C ARG A 380 -15.80 1.72 -6.23
N VAL A 381 -15.49 1.49 -7.50
CA VAL A 381 -15.69 0.21 -8.17
C VAL A 381 -14.32 -0.34 -8.53
N LEU A 382 -14.01 -1.53 -8.03
CA LEU A 382 -12.82 -2.29 -8.34
C LEU A 382 -13.16 -3.40 -9.34
N VAL A 383 -12.42 -3.46 -10.43
CA VAL A 383 -12.61 -4.46 -11.49
C VAL A 383 -11.34 -5.28 -11.66
N GLN A 384 -11.49 -6.59 -11.56
CA GLN A 384 -10.46 -7.61 -11.77
C GLN A 384 -10.86 -8.48 -12.95
N TYR A 385 -9.93 -8.77 -13.85
CA TYR A 385 -10.23 -9.51 -15.07
C TYR A 385 -9.16 -10.55 -15.39
N SER A 386 -9.53 -11.60 -16.13
CA SER A 386 -8.62 -12.69 -16.52
C SER A 386 -7.61 -12.25 -17.60
N PRO A 387 -6.44 -12.91 -17.72
CA PRO A 387 -5.36 -12.46 -18.61
C PRO A 387 -5.65 -12.62 -20.11
N ASN A 388 -6.68 -13.39 -20.48
CA ASN A 388 -7.17 -13.55 -21.85
C ASN A 388 -7.99 -12.35 -22.35
N ILE A 389 -8.14 -11.29 -21.55
CA ILE A 389 -8.76 -10.01 -21.92
C ILE A 389 -7.92 -8.82 -21.42
N ILE A 390 -8.00 -7.70 -22.13
CA ILE A 390 -7.28 -6.45 -21.83
C ILE A 390 -8.25 -5.27 -21.79
N PHE A 391 -7.96 -4.30 -20.92
CA PHE A 391 -8.72 -3.07 -20.81
C PHE A 391 -8.54 -2.20 -22.06
N ALA A 392 -9.63 -1.84 -22.74
CA ALA A 392 -9.62 -1.06 -23.97
C ALA A 392 -10.13 0.38 -23.79
N GLY A 393 -10.94 0.65 -22.76
CA GLY A 393 -11.43 2.00 -22.46
C GLY A 393 -12.69 2.03 -21.61
N ILE A 394 -13.17 3.24 -21.34
CA ILE A 394 -14.38 3.51 -20.56
C ILE A 394 -15.25 4.50 -21.29
N GLU A 395 -16.55 4.25 -21.25
CA GLU A 395 -17.60 5.05 -21.88
C GLU A 395 -18.65 5.45 -20.84
N ASP A 396 -19.44 6.49 -21.14
CA ASP A 396 -20.55 6.96 -20.31
C ASP A 396 -20.15 7.47 -18.90
N THR A 397 -18.88 7.83 -18.68
CA THR A 397 -18.39 8.56 -17.49
C THR A 397 -17.20 9.48 -17.83
N GLN A 398 -16.82 10.39 -16.94
CA GLN A 398 -15.66 11.26 -17.13
C GLN A 398 -14.38 10.41 -17.24
N LYS A 399 -13.61 10.57 -18.33
CA LYS A 399 -12.40 9.78 -18.63
C LYS A 399 -11.37 9.76 -17.47
N ASP A 400 -11.32 10.82 -16.67
CA ASP A 400 -10.40 10.95 -15.52
C ASP A 400 -10.94 10.32 -14.22
N SER A 401 -12.01 9.52 -14.27
CA SER A 401 -12.64 8.91 -13.08
C SER A 401 -12.14 7.51 -12.75
N CYS A 402 -11.26 6.94 -13.58
CA CYS A 402 -10.75 5.60 -13.37
C CYS A 402 -9.25 5.52 -13.65
N GLU A 403 -8.55 4.70 -12.89
CA GLU A 403 -7.14 4.37 -13.09
C GLU A 403 -6.99 2.89 -13.41
N SER A 404 -6.21 2.59 -14.45
CA SER A 404 -5.95 1.23 -14.91
C SER A 404 -4.48 0.90 -14.67
N ASN A 405 -4.21 0.12 -13.62
CA ASN A 405 -2.91 -0.51 -13.39
C ASN A 405 -3.03 -2.01 -13.70
N HIS A 406 -2.92 -2.90 -12.70
CA HIS A 406 -3.26 -4.33 -12.84
C HIS A 406 -4.76 -4.61 -12.68
N ASN A 407 -5.44 -3.82 -11.84
CA ASN A 407 -6.89 -3.79 -11.68
C ASN A 407 -7.38 -2.39 -12.06
N ILE A 408 -8.63 -2.28 -12.50
CA ILE A 408 -9.25 -0.98 -12.80
C ILE A 408 -9.97 -0.50 -11.55
N THR A 409 -9.66 0.72 -11.10
CA THR A 409 -10.38 1.35 -9.98
C THR A 409 -11.07 2.62 -10.46
N CYS A 410 -12.39 2.65 -10.34
CA CYS A 410 -13.24 3.77 -10.75
C CYS A 410 -13.86 4.46 -9.53
N LYS A 411 -13.75 5.79 -9.43
CA LYS A 411 -14.48 6.57 -8.42
C LYS A 411 -15.88 6.88 -8.95
N VAL A 412 -16.90 6.56 -8.16
CA VAL A 412 -18.31 6.69 -8.54
C VAL A 412 -19.00 7.67 -7.60
N GLY A 413 -19.72 8.65 -8.15
CA GLY A 413 -20.48 9.62 -7.35
C GLY A 413 -19.61 10.51 -6.46
N TYR A 414 -18.35 10.78 -6.81
CA TYR A 414 -17.49 11.62 -5.97
C TYR A 414 -18.10 13.02 -5.75
N PRO A 415 -18.17 13.55 -4.52
CA PRO A 415 -17.54 13.03 -3.28
C PRO A 415 -18.34 11.96 -2.50
N PHE A 416 -19.64 11.85 -2.75
CA PHE A 416 -20.50 10.83 -2.16
C PHE A 416 -21.70 10.53 -3.07
N LEU A 417 -22.09 9.26 -3.13
CA LEU A 417 -23.25 8.80 -3.89
C LEU A 417 -24.51 8.97 -3.03
N LYS A 418 -25.46 9.78 -3.48
CA LYS A 418 -26.65 10.17 -2.69
C LYS A 418 -27.64 9.02 -2.51
N PRO A 419 -28.60 9.13 -1.57
CA PRO A 419 -29.68 8.18 -1.43
C PRO A 419 -30.49 8.05 -2.72
N ALA A 420 -30.75 6.81 -3.13
CA ALA A 420 -31.43 6.42 -4.37
C ALA A 420 -30.76 6.86 -5.69
N GLU A 421 -29.56 7.46 -5.63
CA GLU A 421 -28.78 7.80 -6.82
C GLU A 421 -28.16 6.54 -7.43
N GLU A 422 -28.23 6.45 -8.75
CA GLU A 422 -27.70 5.34 -9.52
C GLU A 422 -26.81 5.88 -10.64
N ILE A 423 -25.57 5.41 -10.68
CA ILE A 423 -24.60 5.79 -11.71
C ILE A 423 -24.25 4.56 -12.52
N SER A 424 -24.47 4.66 -13.82
CA SER A 424 -24.11 3.63 -14.79
C SER A 424 -22.99 4.09 -15.70
N PHE A 425 -22.07 3.18 -16.03
CA PHE A 425 -21.01 3.41 -17.02
C PHE A 425 -20.60 2.08 -17.66
N LYS A 426 -19.84 2.15 -18.76
CA LYS A 426 -19.39 0.95 -19.49
C LYS A 426 -17.89 0.84 -19.50
N ILE A 427 -17.41 -0.39 -19.35
CA ILE A 427 -15.98 -0.73 -19.52
C ILE A 427 -15.85 -1.62 -20.74
N SER A 428 -15.00 -1.20 -21.67
CA SER A 428 -14.69 -1.90 -22.91
C SER A 428 -13.45 -2.75 -22.72
N PHE A 429 -13.55 -4.03 -23.06
CA PHE A 429 -12.46 -5.00 -23.04
C PHE A 429 -12.20 -5.52 -24.46
N GLN A 430 -10.97 -5.95 -24.71
CA GLN A 430 -10.55 -6.61 -25.93
C GLN A 430 -9.93 -7.96 -25.60
N PHE A 431 -10.13 -8.98 -26.43
CA PHE A 431 -9.51 -10.29 -26.23
C PHE A 431 -8.00 -10.26 -26.48
N ASN A 432 -7.27 -10.98 -25.63
CA ASN A 432 -5.83 -11.12 -25.70
C ASN A 432 -5.44 -12.53 -26.18
N ALA A 433 -4.89 -12.63 -27.38
CA ALA A 433 -4.49 -13.90 -27.98
C ALA A 433 -3.23 -14.52 -27.35
N SER A 434 -2.49 -13.79 -26.50
CA SER A 434 -1.32 -14.33 -25.81
C SER A 434 -1.67 -15.35 -24.72
N TYR A 435 -2.90 -15.32 -24.20
CA TYR A 435 -3.37 -16.24 -23.17
C TYR A 435 -4.71 -16.84 -23.63
N LEU A 436 -4.70 -18.13 -23.95
CA LEU A 436 -5.89 -18.85 -24.40
C LEU A 436 -6.53 -19.56 -23.22
N LEU A 437 -7.71 -19.09 -22.80
CA LEU A 437 -8.49 -19.67 -21.70
C LEU A 437 -9.90 -19.97 -22.20
N GLU A 438 -10.55 -20.99 -21.63
CA GLU A 438 -11.92 -21.38 -22.00
C GLU A 438 -12.96 -20.34 -21.58
N ASN A 439 -12.67 -19.57 -20.51
CA ASN A 439 -13.56 -18.59 -19.94
C ASN A 439 -12.84 -17.25 -19.78
N ALA A 440 -13.49 -16.16 -20.19
CA ALA A 440 -13.11 -14.80 -19.82
C ALA A 440 -13.96 -14.35 -18.63
N THR A 441 -13.31 -14.03 -17.51
CA THR A 441 -13.99 -13.68 -16.26
C THR A 441 -13.69 -12.24 -15.86
N VAL A 442 -14.71 -11.50 -15.46
CA VAL A 442 -14.58 -10.17 -14.85
C VAL A 442 -15.28 -10.16 -13.51
N HIS A 443 -14.54 -9.92 -12.44
CA HIS A 443 -15.05 -9.73 -11.09
C HIS A 443 -15.08 -8.25 -10.75
N VAL A 444 -16.19 -7.80 -10.18
CA VAL A 444 -16.45 -6.40 -9.89
C VAL A 444 -16.92 -6.26 -8.45
N TYR A 445 -16.35 -5.28 -7.75
CA TYR A 445 -16.63 -5.00 -6.35
C TYR A 445 -16.95 -3.52 -6.18
N ALA A 446 -18.07 -3.20 -5.54
CA ALA A 446 -18.39 -1.85 -5.09
C ALA A 446 -18.01 -1.70 -3.62
N THR A 447 -17.37 -0.58 -3.27
CA THR A 447 -16.94 -0.28 -1.90
C THR A 447 -17.13 1.21 -1.61
N SER A 448 -17.41 1.57 -0.36
CA SER A 448 -17.33 2.96 0.10
C SER A 448 -16.59 3.02 1.42
N ASP A 449 -16.18 4.22 1.82
CA ASP A 449 -15.60 4.42 3.15
C ASP A 449 -16.70 4.59 4.23
N SER A 450 -17.98 4.55 3.84
CA SER A 450 -19.14 4.60 4.76
C SER A 450 -19.44 3.25 5.39
N GLU A 451 -20.08 3.25 6.56
CA GLU A 451 -20.46 2.00 7.22
C GLU A 451 -21.64 1.37 6.47
N GLU A 452 -21.53 0.08 6.19
CA GLU A 452 -22.57 -0.71 5.56
C GLU A 452 -22.81 -1.98 6.39
N PRO A 453 -24.07 -2.36 6.66
CA PRO A 453 -24.38 -3.55 7.44
C PRO A 453 -23.84 -4.83 6.78
N PRO A 454 -23.27 -5.78 7.55
CA PRO A 454 -22.71 -7.01 6.98
C PRO A 454 -23.71 -7.83 6.15
N GLU A 455 -25.01 -7.70 6.43
CA GLU A 455 -26.06 -8.44 5.73
C GLU A 455 -26.29 -7.95 4.29
N THR A 456 -25.95 -6.69 3.97
CA THR A 456 -26.14 -6.14 2.62
C THR A 456 -24.90 -6.32 1.74
N LEU A 457 -23.71 -6.54 2.31
CA LEU A 457 -22.44 -6.61 1.57
C LEU A 457 -22.38 -7.63 0.41
N SER A 458 -23.31 -8.60 0.34
CA SER A 458 -23.36 -9.56 -0.75
C SER A 458 -23.74 -8.95 -2.11
N ASP A 459 -24.58 -7.91 -2.15
CA ASP A 459 -25.01 -7.28 -3.41
C ASP A 459 -24.04 -6.20 -3.91
N ASN A 460 -22.92 -6.02 -3.21
CA ASN A 460 -21.76 -5.24 -3.65
C ASN A 460 -20.81 -5.97 -4.60
N ARG A 461 -21.09 -7.25 -4.90
CA ARG A 461 -20.23 -8.08 -5.73
C ARG A 461 -20.97 -8.55 -6.97
N GLY A 462 -20.33 -8.41 -8.12
CA GLY A 462 -20.82 -8.91 -9.40
C GLY A 462 -19.71 -9.63 -10.14
N HIS A 463 -20.07 -10.62 -10.94
CA HIS A 463 -19.13 -11.25 -11.84
C HIS A 463 -19.78 -11.57 -13.18
N VAL A 464 -18.96 -11.58 -14.23
CA VAL A 464 -19.34 -11.95 -15.58
C VAL A 464 -18.37 -13.03 -16.04
N THR A 465 -18.90 -14.14 -16.52
CA THR A 465 -18.13 -15.21 -17.13
C THR A 465 -18.62 -15.40 -18.56
N ILE A 466 -17.72 -15.29 -19.53
CA ILE A 466 -18.01 -15.45 -20.94
C ILE A 466 -17.25 -16.69 -21.43
N PRO A 467 -17.94 -17.78 -21.78
CA PRO A 467 -17.33 -18.92 -22.44
C PRO A 467 -16.82 -18.52 -23.83
N VAL A 468 -15.56 -18.84 -24.15
CA VAL A 468 -14.92 -18.44 -25.41
C VAL A 468 -14.30 -19.62 -26.16
N LYS A 469 -14.34 -19.54 -27.49
CA LYS A 469 -13.58 -20.40 -28.41
C LYS A 469 -12.82 -19.53 -29.41
N TYR A 470 -11.73 -20.05 -29.95
CA TYR A 470 -10.82 -19.30 -30.82
C TYR A 470 -10.86 -19.83 -32.25
N GLU A 471 -11.05 -18.94 -33.22
CA GLU A 471 -11.09 -19.30 -34.65
C GLU A 471 -9.69 -19.19 -35.27
N VAL A 472 -9.05 -20.33 -35.54
CA VAL A 472 -7.65 -20.39 -36.06
C VAL A 472 -7.54 -19.94 -37.53
N GLY A 473 -8.63 -20.00 -38.29
CA GLY A 473 -8.67 -19.54 -39.69
C GLY A 473 -7.82 -20.39 -40.64
N LEU A 474 -7.94 -21.71 -40.56
CA LEU A 474 -7.18 -22.65 -41.38
C LEU A 474 -7.55 -22.57 -42.86
N VAL A 475 -6.55 -22.55 -43.74
CA VAL A 475 -6.75 -22.58 -45.19
C VAL A 475 -6.23 -23.91 -45.74
N PHE A 476 -7.12 -24.70 -46.35
CA PHE A 476 -6.80 -25.96 -47.00
C PHE A 476 -6.86 -25.80 -48.52
N VAL A 477 -5.73 -26.05 -49.19
CA VAL A 477 -5.60 -25.96 -50.66
C VAL A 477 -5.15 -27.31 -51.20
N SER A 478 -5.83 -27.79 -52.25
CA SER A 478 -5.47 -29.01 -52.99
C SER A 478 -5.30 -28.68 -54.46
N VAL A 479 -4.13 -29.00 -55.04
CA VAL A 479 -3.79 -28.71 -56.44
C VAL A 479 -3.42 -30.00 -57.17
N PHE A 480 -3.96 -30.17 -58.39
CA PHE A 480 -3.67 -31.29 -59.28
C PHE A 480 -2.75 -30.82 -60.41
N LYS A 481 -1.67 -31.56 -60.67
CA LYS A 481 -0.74 -31.22 -61.77
C LYS A 481 -1.30 -31.57 -63.16
N GLU A 482 -2.01 -32.69 -63.27
CA GLU A 482 -2.63 -33.18 -64.52
C GLU A 482 -4.09 -33.57 -64.27
N HIS A 483 -5.01 -33.05 -65.10
CA HIS A 483 -6.46 -33.17 -64.88
C HIS A 483 -7.12 -34.22 -65.79
N HIS A 484 -6.41 -34.73 -66.79
CA HIS A 484 -6.92 -35.74 -67.72
C HIS A 484 -5.79 -36.67 -68.16
N VAL A 485 -6.10 -37.97 -68.20
CA VAL A 485 -5.22 -39.01 -68.74
C VAL A 485 -5.87 -39.53 -70.01
N ILE A 486 -5.17 -39.44 -71.15
CA ILE A 486 -5.67 -39.90 -72.45
C ILE A 486 -5.14 -41.31 -72.69
N ILE A 487 -6.05 -42.24 -72.98
CA ILE A 487 -5.71 -43.61 -73.38
C ILE A 487 -6.07 -43.75 -74.85
N ALA A 488 -5.07 -43.99 -75.70
CA ALA A 488 -5.29 -44.16 -77.14
C ALA A 488 -5.73 -45.60 -77.46
N ALA A 489 -6.53 -45.77 -78.53
CA ALA A 489 -7.07 -47.08 -78.91
C ALA A 489 -5.99 -48.11 -79.32
N ASN A 490 -4.77 -47.66 -79.64
CA ASN A 490 -3.63 -48.48 -80.03
C ASN A 490 -2.55 -48.59 -78.93
N ASP A 491 -2.80 -48.10 -77.72
CA ASP A 491 -1.86 -48.24 -76.60
C ASP A 491 -1.69 -49.72 -76.24
N THR A 492 -0.46 -50.22 -76.31
CA THR A 492 -0.10 -51.60 -75.92
C THR A 492 0.78 -51.59 -74.68
N ILE A 493 0.53 -52.54 -73.77
CA ILE A 493 1.28 -52.65 -72.51
C ILE A 493 2.29 -53.79 -72.62
N PRO A 494 3.56 -53.57 -72.30
CA PRO A 494 4.57 -54.63 -72.33
C PRO A 494 4.28 -55.71 -71.28
N THR A 495 4.57 -56.97 -71.62
CA THR A 495 4.38 -58.13 -70.73
C THR A 495 5.28 -58.09 -69.49
N ALA A 496 6.40 -57.37 -69.57
CA ALA A 496 7.31 -57.09 -68.47
C ALA A 496 7.52 -55.57 -68.31
N ILE A 497 7.21 -55.04 -67.13
CA ILE A 497 7.32 -53.63 -66.75
C ILE A 497 8.64 -53.43 -65.99
N ASN A 498 9.51 -52.59 -66.52
CA ASN A 498 10.80 -52.25 -65.89
C ASN A 498 10.75 -50.92 -65.14
N THR A 499 9.99 -49.95 -65.64
CA THR A 499 9.85 -48.61 -65.05
C THR A 499 8.40 -48.30 -64.71
N THR A 500 8.18 -47.45 -63.71
CA THR A 500 6.84 -47.00 -63.33
C THR A 500 6.14 -46.19 -64.43
N GLU A 501 6.88 -45.66 -65.39
CA GLU A 501 6.34 -44.96 -66.57
C GLU A 501 5.56 -45.88 -67.52
N GLN A 502 5.97 -47.15 -67.61
CA GLN A 502 5.30 -48.14 -68.45
C GLN A 502 3.95 -48.61 -67.87
N ILE A 503 3.62 -48.23 -66.63
CA ILE A 503 2.35 -48.54 -65.96
C ILE A 503 1.24 -47.59 -66.43
N GLY A 504 1.57 -46.31 -66.62
CA GLY A 504 0.62 -45.26 -66.98
C GLY A 504 1.03 -43.88 -66.50
N ASP A 505 0.20 -42.89 -66.82
CA ASP A 505 0.45 -41.47 -66.56
C ASP A 505 0.38 -41.15 -65.05
N GLU A 506 1.15 -40.15 -64.64
CA GLU A 506 1.35 -39.78 -63.25
C GLU A 506 0.46 -38.62 -62.82
N VAL A 507 -0.40 -38.90 -61.86
CA VAL A 507 -1.26 -37.91 -61.21
C VAL A 507 -0.61 -37.51 -59.90
N THR A 508 -0.07 -36.30 -59.85
CA THR A 508 0.49 -35.73 -58.62
C THR A 508 -0.51 -34.78 -57.97
N LEU A 509 -0.80 -35.04 -56.69
CA LEU A 509 -1.67 -34.28 -55.80
C LEU A 509 -0.81 -33.48 -54.82
N HIS A 510 -1.04 -32.18 -54.75
CA HIS A 510 -0.35 -31.28 -53.82
C HIS A 510 -1.35 -30.75 -52.79
N TYR A 511 -1.20 -31.17 -51.54
CA TYR A 511 -1.99 -30.67 -50.42
C TYR A 511 -1.19 -29.65 -49.63
N ARG A 512 -1.81 -28.52 -49.36
CA ARG A 512 -1.20 -27.39 -48.65
C ARG A 512 -2.15 -26.90 -47.57
N ILE A 513 -1.70 -26.96 -46.33
CA ILE A 513 -2.46 -26.48 -45.17
C ILE A 513 -1.69 -25.31 -44.58
N GLU A 514 -2.33 -24.15 -44.52
CA GLU A 514 -1.74 -22.91 -44.02
C GLU A 514 -2.49 -22.45 -42.77
N LYS A 515 -1.72 -22.06 -41.75
CA LYS A 515 -2.25 -21.48 -40.52
C LYS A 515 -2.68 -20.03 -40.79
N GLY A 516 -3.79 -19.61 -40.17
CA GLY A 516 -4.14 -18.18 -40.10
C GLY A 516 -3.20 -17.40 -39.18
N GLU A 517 -3.15 -16.08 -39.33
CA GLU A 517 -2.10 -15.23 -38.77
C GLU A 517 -2.05 -15.13 -37.22
N HIS A 518 -3.14 -15.42 -36.49
CA HIS A 518 -3.30 -14.88 -35.12
C HIS A 518 -3.32 -15.90 -33.98
N PHE A 519 -3.76 -17.14 -34.22
CA PHE A 519 -3.88 -18.15 -33.18
C PHE A 519 -2.90 -19.31 -33.43
N PRO A 520 -2.41 -19.98 -32.37
CA PRO A 520 -1.52 -21.12 -32.52
C PRO A 520 -2.22 -22.28 -33.24
N MET A 521 -1.42 -23.08 -33.94
CA MET A 521 -1.91 -24.23 -34.72
C MET A 521 -2.35 -25.33 -33.75
N PRO A 522 -3.60 -25.82 -33.81
CA PRO A 522 -4.02 -26.97 -33.04
C PRO A 522 -3.39 -28.25 -33.59
N ASN A 523 -3.42 -29.33 -32.83
CA ASN A 523 -3.04 -30.65 -33.35
C ASN A 523 -4.04 -31.08 -34.42
N LEU A 524 -3.55 -31.40 -35.61
CA LEU A 524 -4.38 -31.80 -36.75
C LEU A 524 -4.00 -33.19 -37.24
N THR A 525 -5.01 -33.86 -37.81
CA THR A 525 -4.83 -35.09 -38.57
C THR A 525 -5.43 -34.90 -39.95
N LEU A 526 -4.68 -35.26 -40.99
CA LEU A 526 -5.16 -35.27 -42.37
C LEU A 526 -5.31 -36.72 -42.81
N GLN A 527 -6.50 -37.06 -43.33
CA GLN A 527 -6.77 -38.36 -43.93
C GLN A 527 -7.07 -38.17 -45.42
N ILE A 528 -6.26 -38.80 -46.26
CA ILE A 528 -6.42 -38.81 -47.72
C ILE A 528 -6.85 -40.21 -48.13
N LEU A 529 -7.94 -40.33 -48.88
CA LEU A 529 -8.47 -41.60 -49.39
C LEU A 529 -8.33 -41.64 -50.91
N PHE A 530 -7.89 -42.77 -51.45
CA PHE A 530 -7.84 -42.99 -52.90
C PHE A 530 -8.18 -44.44 -53.28
N PRO A 531 -8.88 -44.67 -54.40
CA PRO A 531 -9.27 -46.01 -54.86
C PRO A 531 -8.04 -46.78 -55.35
N ASN A 532 -7.71 -47.87 -54.66
CA ASN A 532 -6.50 -48.64 -54.96
C ASN A 532 -6.79 -49.89 -55.81
N VAL A 533 -7.91 -50.59 -55.57
CA VAL A 533 -8.27 -51.81 -56.29
C VAL A 533 -9.75 -51.90 -56.63
N THR A 534 -10.05 -52.60 -57.72
CA THR A 534 -11.41 -52.95 -58.14
C THR A 534 -12.00 -54.06 -57.26
N ALA A 535 -13.33 -54.27 -57.32
CA ALA A 535 -13.97 -55.44 -56.69
C ALA A 535 -13.37 -56.80 -57.15
N ALA A 536 -12.89 -56.86 -58.40
CA ALA A 536 -12.18 -58.02 -58.97
C ALA A 536 -10.69 -58.11 -58.56
N LYS A 537 -10.20 -57.22 -57.69
CA LYS A 537 -8.80 -57.08 -57.23
C LYS A 537 -7.80 -56.65 -58.30
N ASN A 538 -8.22 -55.87 -59.30
CA ASN A 538 -7.30 -55.23 -60.24
C ASN A 538 -6.85 -53.87 -59.67
N THR A 539 -5.58 -53.51 -59.81
CA THR A 539 -5.06 -52.20 -59.35
C THR A 539 -5.65 -51.06 -60.19
N LEU A 540 -6.10 -49.97 -59.56
CA LEU A 540 -6.60 -48.76 -60.24
C LEU A 540 -5.58 -47.62 -60.19
N LEU A 541 -5.31 -47.11 -58.99
CA LEU A 541 -4.29 -46.11 -58.76
C LEU A 541 -3.14 -46.72 -57.97
N TYR A 542 -1.92 -46.52 -58.48
CA TYR A 542 -0.71 -47.08 -57.91
C TYR A 542 0.12 -45.98 -57.25
N LEU A 543 0.34 -46.09 -55.94
CA LEU A 543 1.13 -45.15 -55.17
C LEU A 543 2.63 -45.31 -55.47
N THR A 544 3.21 -44.34 -56.18
CA THR A 544 4.63 -44.34 -56.59
C THR A 544 5.51 -43.55 -55.63
N ALA A 545 5.02 -42.41 -55.13
CA ALA A 545 5.76 -41.59 -54.19
C ALA A 545 4.82 -40.89 -53.20
N LEU A 546 5.31 -40.75 -51.97
CA LEU A 546 4.69 -39.96 -50.92
C LEU A 546 5.81 -39.10 -50.31
N SER A 547 5.71 -37.78 -50.45
CA SER A 547 6.61 -36.84 -49.80
C SER A 547 5.82 -35.85 -48.96
N HIS A 548 6.40 -35.46 -47.84
CA HIS A 548 5.79 -34.56 -46.87
C HIS A 548 6.87 -33.64 -46.28
N SER A 549 6.46 -32.46 -45.83
CA SER A 549 7.33 -31.56 -45.08
C SER A 549 7.73 -32.17 -43.72
N THR A 550 8.83 -31.70 -43.13
CA THR A 550 9.41 -32.27 -41.89
C THR A 550 8.47 -32.26 -40.68
N ASN A 551 7.47 -31.40 -40.70
CA ASN A 551 6.44 -31.19 -39.68
C ASN A 551 5.14 -31.97 -39.94
N ALA A 552 5.12 -32.86 -40.95
CA ALA A 552 4.03 -33.77 -41.21
C ALA A 552 4.58 -35.20 -41.23
N VAL A 553 3.97 -36.14 -40.51
CA VAL A 553 4.36 -37.55 -40.56
C VAL A 553 3.21 -38.35 -41.17
N CYS A 554 3.39 -38.75 -42.42
CA CYS A 554 2.38 -39.48 -43.18
C CYS A 554 2.68 -40.97 -43.27
N GLN A 555 1.67 -41.79 -42.98
CA GLN A 555 1.71 -43.24 -43.13
C GLN A 555 0.60 -43.70 -44.06
N SER A 556 0.94 -44.52 -45.06
CA SER A 556 -0.02 -45.10 -45.99
C SER A 556 -0.38 -46.52 -45.57
N SER A 557 -1.68 -46.85 -45.57
CA SER A 557 -2.16 -48.23 -45.38
C SER A 557 -1.80 -49.15 -46.56
N TYR A 558 -1.49 -48.55 -47.72
CA TYR A 558 -0.95 -49.24 -48.89
C TYR A 558 0.52 -48.84 -49.08
N PRO A 559 1.49 -49.76 -48.98
CA PRO A 559 2.91 -49.41 -49.05
C PRO A 559 3.24 -48.64 -50.32
N VAL A 560 4.17 -47.69 -50.26
CA VAL A 560 4.66 -46.98 -51.45
C VAL A 560 5.43 -47.97 -52.33
N ASN A 561 5.11 -48.01 -53.64
CA ASN A 561 5.70 -48.91 -54.61
C ASN A 561 5.78 -50.39 -54.14
N PRO A 562 4.65 -51.04 -53.78
CA PRO A 562 4.66 -52.36 -53.16
C PRO A 562 5.18 -53.46 -54.09
N LEU A 563 5.07 -53.26 -55.41
CA LEU A 563 5.57 -54.19 -56.42
C LEU A 563 7.07 -54.01 -56.72
N LYS A 564 7.73 -53.04 -56.06
CA LYS A 564 9.16 -52.72 -56.23
C LYS A 564 9.54 -52.52 -57.71
N ILE A 565 8.67 -51.86 -58.47
CA ILE A 565 8.93 -51.53 -59.88
C ILE A 565 10.03 -50.46 -59.90
N SER A 566 10.93 -50.51 -60.89
CA SER A 566 12.15 -49.69 -60.98
C SER A 566 13.28 -50.04 -59.98
N THR A 567 13.26 -51.19 -59.29
CA THR A 567 14.37 -51.64 -58.41
C THR A 567 15.27 -52.71 -59.04
N GLY A 568 15.34 -52.79 -60.37
CA GLY A 568 16.28 -53.63 -61.12
C GLY A 568 15.80 -55.04 -61.52
N LYS A 569 14.55 -55.44 -61.21
CA LYS A 569 13.94 -56.68 -61.73
C LYS A 569 12.65 -56.37 -62.51
N PRO A 570 12.43 -56.96 -63.70
CA PRO A 570 11.20 -56.78 -64.47
C PRO A 570 9.99 -57.36 -63.72
N PHE A 571 8.92 -56.58 -63.60
CA PHE A 571 7.64 -57.02 -63.06
C PHE A 571 6.75 -57.58 -64.17
N VAL A 572 6.31 -58.84 -64.04
CA VAL A 572 5.43 -59.47 -65.03
C VAL A 572 3.97 -59.13 -64.72
N VAL A 573 3.25 -58.57 -65.70
CA VAL A 573 1.86 -58.13 -65.52
C VAL A 573 0.92 -59.33 -65.38
N PRO A 574 0.14 -59.45 -64.29
CA PRO A 574 -0.86 -60.51 -64.14
C PRO A 574 -1.96 -60.41 -65.21
N LYS A 575 -2.53 -61.55 -65.63
CA LYS A 575 -3.72 -61.56 -66.50
C LYS A 575 -4.90 -60.92 -65.75
N ILE A 576 -5.52 -59.93 -66.38
CA ILE A 576 -6.71 -59.22 -65.86
C ILE A 576 -7.83 -60.23 -65.63
N LYS A 577 -8.51 -60.14 -64.48
CA LYS A 577 -9.67 -61.01 -64.20
C LYS A 577 -10.90 -60.56 -64.97
N GLU A 578 -11.24 -59.28 -64.91
CA GLU A 578 -12.29 -58.60 -65.70
C GLU A 578 -11.98 -57.10 -65.84
N PRO A 579 -12.15 -56.47 -67.03
CA PRO A 579 -11.98 -55.02 -67.21
C PRO A 579 -13.19 -54.24 -66.67
N THR A 580 -12.95 -53.12 -65.98
CA THR A 580 -14.00 -52.29 -65.39
C THR A 580 -14.74 -51.45 -66.45
N LYS A 581 -16.06 -51.30 -66.33
CA LYS A 581 -16.88 -50.43 -67.21
C LYS A 581 -17.48 -49.22 -66.50
N ASP A 582 -17.10 -49.00 -65.24
CA ASP A 582 -17.71 -47.96 -64.41
C ASP A 582 -17.16 -46.59 -64.78
N THR A 583 -18.05 -45.59 -64.80
CA THR A 583 -17.75 -44.21 -65.20
C THR A 583 -17.23 -43.36 -64.04
N ILE A 584 -17.49 -43.76 -62.79
CA ILE A 584 -17.02 -43.10 -61.57
C ILE A 584 -16.36 -44.19 -60.70
N MET A 585 -15.12 -43.94 -60.29
CA MET A 585 -14.33 -44.84 -59.44
C MET A 585 -13.88 -44.05 -58.21
N ASP A 586 -14.66 -44.12 -57.13
CA ASP A 586 -14.42 -43.41 -55.87
C ASP A 586 -14.31 -44.37 -54.68
N CYS A 587 -14.09 -43.83 -53.48
CA CYS A 587 -13.93 -44.61 -52.26
C CYS A 587 -15.21 -45.13 -51.63
N ASP A 588 -16.37 -44.71 -52.13
CA ASP A 588 -17.66 -45.21 -51.66
C ASP A 588 -18.03 -46.50 -52.40
N THR A 589 -17.57 -46.62 -53.66
CA THR A 589 -17.85 -47.76 -54.55
C THR A 589 -16.72 -48.79 -54.60
N TYR A 590 -15.48 -48.37 -54.37
CA TYR A 590 -14.29 -49.21 -54.50
C TYR A 590 -13.49 -49.32 -53.20
N SER A 591 -12.67 -50.37 -53.10
CA SER A 591 -11.71 -50.51 -52.00
C SER A 591 -10.69 -49.37 -52.07
N CYS A 592 -10.55 -48.64 -50.98
CA CYS A 592 -9.61 -47.53 -50.86
C CYS A 592 -8.44 -47.81 -49.94
N ALA A 593 -7.31 -47.25 -50.35
CA ALA A 593 -6.19 -47.04 -49.47
C ALA A 593 -6.30 -45.66 -48.80
N SER A 594 -5.70 -45.54 -47.62
CA SER A 594 -5.73 -44.32 -46.82
C SER A 594 -4.31 -43.88 -46.50
N ILE A 595 -4.04 -42.59 -46.63
CA ILE A 595 -2.82 -41.95 -46.13
C ILE A 595 -3.23 -41.09 -44.94
N ASN A 596 -2.74 -41.45 -43.76
CA ASN A 596 -3.00 -40.73 -42.52
C ASN A 596 -1.75 -39.93 -42.17
N CYS A 597 -1.90 -38.62 -42.03
CA CYS A 597 -0.82 -37.72 -41.66
C CYS A 597 -1.11 -37.09 -40.30
N ALA A 598 -0.19 -37.29 -39.35
CA ALA A 598 -0.14 -36.52 -38.12
C ALA A 598 0.63 -35.22 -38.40
N LEU A 599 0.04 -34.07 -38.06
CA LEU A 599 0.59 -32.75 -38.38
C LEU A 599 1.05 -32.07 -37.09
N ASP A 600 2.37 -31.91 -36.93
CA ASP A 600 2.95 -31.23 -35.77
C ASP A 600 2.76 -29.71 -35.88
N PRO A 601 2.35 -28.99 -34.83
CA PRO A 601 2.03 -27.55 -34.89
C PRO A 601 3.08 -26.69 -35.64
N SER A 602 2.67 -26.10 -36.76
CA SER A 602 3.53 -25.31 -37.66
C SER A 602 2.67 -24.37 -38.51
N GLU A 603 3.31 -23.38 -39.13
CA GLU A 603 2.62 -22.37 -39.97
C GLU A 603 2.12 -22.95 -41.30
N MET A 604 2.79 -23.98 -41.83
CA MET A 604 2.48 -24.53 -43.14
C MET A 604 2.84 -26.01 -43.25
N TYR A 605 2.00 -26.78 -43.92
CA TYR A 605 2.22 -28.19 -44.24
C TYR A 605 2.12 -28.39 -45.74
N GLN A 606 3.02 -29.21 -46.28
CA GLN A 606 3.01 -29.61 -47.69
C GLN A 606 3.09 -31.13 -47.79
N ILE A 607 2.12 -31.73 -48.47
CA ILE A 607 2.03 -33.17 -48.65
C ILE A 607 1.79 -33.44 -50.13
N ASN A 608 2.70 -34.17 -50.75
CA ASN A 608 2.65 -34.52 -52.16
C ASN A 608 2.42 -36.02 -52.29
N VAL A 609 1.37 -36.39 -52.99
CA VAL A 609 1.02 -37.78 -53.28
C VAL A 609 1.11 -37.98 -54.79
N SER A 610 2.02 -38.84 -55.24
CA SER A 610 2.13 -39.23 -56.65
C SER A 610 1.52 -40.60 -56.84
N LEU A 611 0.45 -40.63 -57.64
CA LEU A 611 -0.25 -41.83 -58.03
C LEU A 611 -0.03 -42.04 -59.54
N ARG A 612 -0.02 -43.29 -60.00
CA ARG A 612 -0.09 -43.61 -61.42
C ARG A 612 -1.35 -44.35 -61.75
N VAL A 613 -1.99 -43.97 -62.86
CA VAL A 613 -3.12 -44.72 -63.38
C VAL A 613 -2.62 -46.06 -63.89
N TRP A 614 -3.16 -47.15 -63.37
CA TRP A 614 -2.79 -48.49 -63.80
C TRP A 614 -3.49 -48.82 -65.13
N LYS A 615 -2.89 -48.38 -66.25
CA LYS A 615 -3.39 -48.66 -67.60
C LYS A 615 -3.68 -50.15 -67.85
N PRO A 616 -2.95 -51.13 -67.28
CA PRO A 616 -3.28 -52.55 -67.49
C PRO A 616 -4.64 -52.98 -66.96
N THR A 617 -5.33 -52.20 -66.14
CA THR A 617 -6.70 -52.51 -65.70
C THR A 617 -7.75 -51.98 -66.68
N ILE A 618 -7.37 -50.99 -67.49
CA ILE A 618 -8.26 -50.27 -68.43
C ILE A 618 -8.05 -50.79 -69.87
N ILE A 619 -6.81 -51.11 -70.24
CA ILE A 619 -6.40 -51.60 -71.56
C ILE A 619 -6.25 -53.13 -71.51
N LYS A 620 -6.89 -53.83 -72.45
CA LYS A 620 -6.76 -55.29 -72.56
C LYS A 620 -5.36 -55.65 -73.05
N VAL A 621 -4.61 -56.42 -72.26
CA VAL A 621 -3.31 -56.96 -72.67
C VAL A 621 -3.51 -57.86 -73.90
N SER A 622 -2.78 -57.59 -74.99
CA SER A 622 -2.81 -58.36 -76.24
C SER A 622 -2.17 -59.74 -76.09
#